data_AF-A0A1F2UJA1-F1
#
_entry.id   AF-A0A1F2UJA1-F1
#
_cell.length_a   1.000
_cell.length_b   1.000
_cell.length_c   1.000
_cell.angle_alpha   90.00
_cell.angle_beta   90.00
_cell.angle_gamma   90.00
#
_symmetry.space_group_name_H-M   'P 1'
#
loop_
_entity.id
_entity.type
_entity.pdbx_description
1 polymer ?
#
loop_
_entity_poly.entity_id
_entity_poly.type
_entity_poly.pdbx_seq_one_letter_code
_entity_poly.pdbx_strand_id
1 'polypeptide(L)'
;MRWYRDRAAWSFIFLRYTPWIAILNLVWEVAQLPLYTLWTEGTPDYIAFAVAHCTLGDIAIGVSALALGLIAMNAGAVRSWRVGPLIAIVTVIAAAFTIFSEWLNTVALAGWAYSPLMPTVRFGKFELGLSPVLQWLVLPALALRLALARHRS
;
A
#
# COMPACT_ATOMS: atom_id res chain seq x y z
N MET A 1 17.48 -22.27 -2.39
CA MET A 1 18.06 -20.92 -2.21
C MET A 1 16.96 -20.00 -1.70
N ARG A 2 17.19 -19.24 -0.62
CA ARG A 2 16.18 -18.33 -0.04
C ARG A 2 16.08 -17.05 -0.87
N TRP A 3 14.89 -16.46 -0.97
CA TRP A 3 14.61 -15.29 -1.82
C TRP A 3 15.57 -14.12 -1.56
N TYR A 4 15.92 -13.81 -0.31
CA TYR A 4 16.77 -12.67 0.02
C TYR A 4 18.25 -12.83 -0.39
N ARG A 5 18.68 -14.04 -0.75
CA ARG A 5 20.01 -14.31 -1.34
C ARG A 5 19.98 -14.37 -2.86
N ASP A 6 18.80 -14.31 -3.48
CA ASP A 6 18.62 -14.40 -4.92
C ASP A 6 18.58 -13.00 -5.55
N ARG A 7 19.54 -12.72 -6.44
CA ARG A 7 19.61 -11.45 -7.17
C ARG A 7 18.36 -11.23 -8.03
N ALA A 8 17.79 -12.30 -8.60
CA ALA A 8 16.59 -12.19 -9.42
C ALA A 8 15.37 -11.75 -8.58
N ALA A 9 15.29 -12.18 -7.31
CA ALA A 9 14.24 -11.73 -6.39
C ALA A 9 14.36 -10.24 -6.08
N TRP A 10 15.56 -9.75 -5.77
CA TRP A 10 15.79 -8.32 -5.55
C TRP A 10 15.51 -7.48 -6.80
N SER A 11 15.99 -7.92 -7.97
CA SER A 11 15.69 -7.26 -9.23
C SER A 11 14.18 -7.24 -9.53
N PHE A 12 13.47 -8.33 -9.24
CA PHE A 12 12.01 -8.35 -9.37
C PHE A 12 11.34 -7.34 -8.45
N ILE A 13 11.71 -7.32 -7.16
CA ILE A 13 11.14 -6.40 -6.18
C ILE A 13 11.37 -4.96 -6.63
N PHE A 14 12.63 -4.56 -6.85
CA PHE A 14 12.95 -3.15 -7.12
C PHE A 14 12.61 -2.68 -8.54
N LEU A 15 12.76 -3.52 -9.56
CA LEU A 15 12.59 -3.08 -10.96
C LEU A 15 11.21 -3.38 -11.53
N ARG A 16 10.40 -4.22 -10.87
CA ARG A 16 9.07 -4.59 -11.36
C ARG A 16 7.99 -4.29 -10.34
N TYR A 17 8.11 -4.79 -9.11
CA TYR A 17 7.07 -4.60 -8.10
C TYR A 17 7.01 -3.15 -7.60
N THR A 18 8.13 -2.58 -7.17
CA THR A 18 8.22 -1.22 -6.61
C THR A 18 7.66 -0.15 -7.56
N PRO A 19 7.96 -0.14 -8.88
CA PRO A 19 7.37 0.83 -9.80
C PRO A 19 5.86 0.68 -9.93
N TRP A 20 5.34 -0.55 -9.97
CA TRP A 20 3.89 -0.77 -10.08
C TRP A 20 3.15 -0.34 -8.81
N ILE A 21 3.64 -0.73 -7.64
CA ILE A 21 3.01 -0.31 -6.37
C ILE A 21 3.12 1.21 -6.19
N ALA A 22 4.22 1.85 -6.64
CA ALA A 22 4.37 3.30 -6.61
C ALA A 22 3.34 4.02 -7.51
N ILE A 23 3.23 3.61 -8.78
CA ILE A 23 2.28 4.22 -9.73
C ILE A 23 0.85 4.05 -9.24
N LEU A 24 0.50 2.84 -8.78
CA LEU A 24 -0.85 2.54 -8.31
C LEU A 24 -1.21 3.35 -7.07
N ASN A 25 -0.32 3.46 -6.08
CA ASN A 25 -0.57 4.29 -4.90
C ASN A 25 -0.64 5.76 -5.28
N LEU A 26 0.26 6.27 -6.13
CA LEU A 26 0.20 7.68 -6.56
C LEU A 26 -1.13 8.02 -7.24
N VAL A 27 -1.59 7.16 -8.16
CA VAL A 27 -2.88 7.35 -8.84
C VAL A 27 -4.02 7.29 -7.84
N TRP A 28 -3.97 6.37 -6.88
CA TRP A 28 -4.99 6.22 -5.85
C TRP A 28 -5.03 7.43 -4.91
N GLU A 29 -3.87 7.90 -4.46
CA GLU A 29 -3.71 9.08 -3.61
C GLU A 29 -4.32 10.32 -4.26
N VAL A 30 -3.98 10.59 -5.53
CA VAL A 30 -4.57 11.71 -6.27
C VAL A 30 -6.08 11.54 -6.44
N ALA A 31 -6.56 10.31 -6.72
CA ALA A 31 -7.98 10.04 -6.90
C ALA A 31 -8.78 10.19 -5.59
N GLN A 32 -8.19 9.90 -4.44
CA GLN A 32 -8.85 10.02 -3.14
C GLN A 32 -8.74 11.40 -2.49
N LEU A 33 -7.91 12.31 -3.02
CA LEU A 33 -7.78 13.67 -2.49
C LEU A 33 -9.12 14.35 -2.20
N PRO A 34 -10.15 14.32 -3.08
CA PRO A 34 -11.44 14.95 -2.81
C PRO A 34 -12.20 14.40 -1.60
N LEU A 35 -11.80 13.24 -1.07
CA LEU A 35 -12.39 12.63 0.12
C LEU A 35 -11.85 13.26 1.42
N TYR A 36 -10.80 14.07 1.36
CA TYR A 36 -10.19 14.76 2.50
C TYR A 36 -10.46 16.27 2.42
N THR A 37 -10.62 16.93 3.58
CA THR A 37 -10.81 18.39 3.63
C THR A 37 -9.62 19.16 3.06
N LEU A 38 -8.44 18.53 3.06
CA LEU A 38 -7.22 19.03 2.42
C LEU A 38 -7.46 19.54 1.00
N TRP A 39 -8.28 18.84 0.23
CA TRP A 39 -8.48 19.19 -1.17
C TRP A 39 -9.03 20.61 -1.36
N THR A 40 -9.86 21.06 -0.41
CA THR A 40 -10.47 22.40 -0.43
C THR A 40 -9.73 23.41 0.43
N GLU A 41 -9.08 22.97 1.51
CA GLU A 41 -8.49 23.85 2.53
C GLU A 41 -6.96 24.01 2.40
N GLY A 42 -6.30 23.08 1.70
CA GLY A 42 -4.85 23.05 1.55
C GLY A 42 -4.31 24.00 0.49
N THR A 43 -3.09 24.48 0.70
CA THR A 43 -2.32 25.12 -0.36
C THR A 43 -1.82 24.08 -1.37
N PRO A 44 -1.62 24.44 -2.66
CA PRO A 44 -1.13 23.50 -3.67
C PRO A 44 0.18 22.80 -3.28
N ASP A 45 1.12 23.53 -2.67
CA ASP A 45 2.39 22.97 -2.22
C ASP A 45 2.21 21.95 -1.08
N TYR A 46 1.28 22.21 -0.16
CA TYR A 46 0.97 21.29 0.92
C TYR A 46 0.26 20.04 0.41
N ILE A 47 -0.65 20.18 -0.57
CA ILE A 47 -1.29 19.04 -1.25
C ILE A 47 -0.23 18.18 -1.95
N ALA A 48 0.69 18.79 -2.68
CA ALA A 48 1.75 18.07 -3.38
C ALA A 48 2.68 17.33 -2.39
N PHE A 49 3.08 17.99 -1.29
CA PHE A 49 3.84 17.36 -0.23
C PHE A 49 3.10 16.18 0.40
N ALA A 50 1.80 16.33 0.68
CA ALA A 50 0.98 15.28 1.27
C ALA A 50 0.90 14.05 0.37
N VAL A 51 0.59 14.24 -0.92
CA VAL A 51 0.54 13.16 -1.90
C VAL A 51 1.89 12.45 -1.99
N ALA A 52 2.99 13.20 -2.02
CA ALA A 52 4.34 12.64 -2.09
C ALA A 52 4.70 11.85 -0.83
N HIS A 53 4.43 12.41 0.36
CA HIS A 53 4.70 11.78 1.64
C HIS A 53 3.88 10.50 1.83
N CYS A 54 2.57 10.53 1.54
CA CYS A 54 1.69 9.36 1.61
C CYS A 54 2.13 8.28 0.63
N THR A 55 2.35 8.64 -0.65
CA THR A 55 2.81 7.70 -1.67
C THR A 55 4.14 7.03 -1.26
N LEU A 56 5.08 7.79 -0.71
CA LEU A 56 6.36 7.24 -0.25
C LEU A 56 6.18 6.27 0.92
N GLY A 57 5.32 6.62 1.88
CA GLY A 57 4.90 5.74 2.97
C GLY A 57 4.31 4.43 2.44
N ASP A 58 3.39 4.51 1.49
CA ASP A 58 2.74 3.32 0.92
C ASP A 58 3.69 2.43 0.13
N ILE A 59 4.66 3.00 -0.58
CA ILE A 59 5.71 2.22 -1.22
C ILE A 59 6.50 1.44 -0.17
N ALA A 60 6.90 2.09 0.93
CA ALA A 60 7.65 1.45 2.00
C ALA A 60 6.84 0.32 2.66
N ILE A 61 5.55 0.55 2.93
CA ILE A 61 4.64 -0.46 3.49
C ILE A 61 4.48 -1.63 2.52
N GLY A 62 4.24 -1.37 1.23
CA GLY A 62 4.02 -2.41 0.22
C GLY A 62 5.24 -3.29 0.01
N VAL A 63 6.43 -2.69 -0.09
CA VAL A 63 7.70 -3.45 -0.21
C VAL A 63 7.99 -4.25 1.07
N SER A 64 7.75 -3.67 2.24
CA SER A 64 7.94 -4.35 3.53
C SER A 64 6.97 -5.51 3.70
N ALA A 65 5.70 -5.32 3.37
CA ALA A 65 4.67 -6.35 3.41
C ALA A 65 5.00 -7.51 2.47
N LEU A 66 5.48 -7.22 1.24
CA LEU A 66 5.97 -8.23 0.31
C LEU A 66 7.15 -9.02 0.90
N ALA A 67 8.16 -8.34 1.44
CA ALA A 67 9.32 -8.99 2.05
C ALA A 67 8.92 -9.89 3.23
N LEU A 68 8.05 -9.39 4.12
CA LEU A 68 7.51 -10.15 5.25
C LEU A 68 6.70 -11.36 4.80
N GLY A 69 5.88 -11.22 3.76
CA GLY A 69 5.14 -12.34 3.17
C GLY A 69 6.07 -13.43 2.62
N LEU A 70 7.14 -13.03 1.93
CA LEU A 70 8.15 -13.95 1.43
C LEU A 70 8.92 -14.65 2.57
N ILE A 71 9.19 -13.95 3.68
CA ILE A 71 9.79 -14.54 4.89
C ILE A 71 8.83 -15.55 5.52
N ALA A 72 7.57 -15.17 5.75
CA ALA A 72 6.55 -16.02 6.37
C ALA A 72 6.33 -17.31 5.58
N MET A 73 6.44 -17.24 4.25
CA MET A 73 6.30 -18.40 3.37
C MET A 73 7.60 -19.19 3.18
N ASN A 74 8.72 -18.76 3.77
CA ASN A 74 10.06 -19.30 3.52
C ASN A 74 10.37 -19.42 2.01
N ALA A 75 10.05 -18.37 1.26
CA ALA A 75 10.04 -18.39 -0.19
C ALA A 75 11.44 -18.61 -0.80
N GLY A 76 11.47 -19.38 -1.90
CA GLY A 76 12.65 -19.61 -2.73
C GLY A 76 12.81 -18.55 -3.83
N ALA A 77 13.31 -18.98 -4.99
CA ALA A 77 13.45 -18.13 -6.17
C ALA A 77 12.09 -17.62 -6.68
N VAL A 78 12.08 -16.50 -7.41
CA VAL A 78 10.86 -15.84 -7.92
C VAL A 78 9.91 -16.82 -8.63
N ARG A 79 10.47 -17.75 -9.43
CA ARG A 79 9.69 -18.73 -10.19
C ARG A 79 8.89 -19.71 -9.31
N SER A 80 9.33 -19.94 -8.07
CA SER A 80 8.65 -20.86 -7.13
C SER A 80 7.68 -20.15 -6.19
N TRP A 81 7.46 -18.85 -6.34
CA TRP A 81 6.55 -18.11 -5.45
C TRP A 81 5.10 -18.56 -5.65
N ARG A 82 4.43 -18.90 -4.55
CA ARG A 82 3.00 -19.21 -4.53
C ARG A 82 2.21 -17.91 -4.47
N VAL A 83 1.90 -17.37 -5.65
CA VAL A 83 1.33 -16.01 -5.82
C VAL A 83 0.04 -15.80 -5.04
N GLY A 84 -0.89 -16.76 -5.04
CA GLY A 84 -2.18 -16.63 -4.33
C GLY A 84 -2.00 -16.41 -2.82
N PRO A 85 -1.36 -17.34 -2.10
CA PRO A 85 -1.04 -17.17 -0.68
C PRO A 85 -0.19 -15.92 -0.38
N LEU A 86 0.75 -15.58 -1.26
CA LEU A 86 1.57 -14.38 -1.09
C LEU A 86 0.73 -13.11 -1.14
N ILE A 87 -0.18 -12.98 -2.11
CA ILE A 87 -1.12 -11.85 -2.17
C ILE A 87 -1.93 -11.75 -0.88
N ALA A 88 -2.49 -12.86 -0.39
CA ALA A 88 -3.31 -12.86 0.83
C ALA A 88 -2.52 -12.36 2.04
N ILE A 89 -1.29 -12.84 2.25
CA ILE A 89 -0.45 -12.43 3.37
C ILE A 89 -0.06 -10.95 3.24
N VAL A 90 0.34 -10.49 2.06
CA VAL A 90 0.73 -9.10 1.82
C VAL A 90 -0.46 -8.17 2.08
N THR A 91 -1.64 -8.50 1.56
CA THR A 91 -2.87 -7.74 1.80
C THR A 91 -3.21 -7.68 3.30
N VAL A 92 -3.12 -8.79 4.03
CA VAL A 92 -3.39 -8.80 5.47
C VAL A 92 -2.39 -7.94 6.25
N ILE A 93 -1.09 -8.09 5.98
CA ILE A 93 -0.04 -7.32 6.67
C ILE A 93 -0.24 -5.82 6.41
N ALA A 94 -0.48 -5.45 5.16
CA ALA A 94 -0.55 -4.06 4.79
C ALA A 94 -1.88 -3.40 5.23
N ALA A 95 -2.99 -4.13 5.17
CA ALA A 95 -4.26 -3.67 5.74
C ALA A 95 -4.15 -3.50 7.27
N ALA A 96 -3.52 -4.44 7.98
CA ALA A 96 -3.30 -4.33 9.42
C ALA A 96 -2.41 -3.12 9.77
N PHE A 97 -1.34 -2.90 9.00
CA PHE A 97 -0.48 -1.73 9.18
C PHE A 97 -1.26 -0.43 8.93
N THR A 98 -2.12 -0.39 7.91
CA THR A 98 -2.90 0.80 7.55
C THR A 98 -3.94 1.13 8.60
N ILE A 99 -4.66 0.13 9.10
CA ILE A 99 -5.60 0.32 10.21
C ILE A 99 -4.85 0.87 11.43
N PHE A 100 -3.64 0.36 11.70
CA PHE A 100 -2.80 0.86 12.78
C PHE A 100 -2.30 2.30 12.55
N SER A 101 -1.88 2.65 11.33
CA SER A 101 -1.39 4.00 11.01
C SER A 101 -2.50 5.04 10.93
N GLU A 102 -3.67 4.67 10.40
CA GLU A 102 -4.89 5.48 10.44
C GLU A 102 -5.32 5.75 11.87
N TRP A 103 -5.32 4.73 12.74
CA TRP A 103 -5.59 4.90 14.16
C TRP A 103 -4.58 5.87 14.81
N LEU A 104 -3.29 5.74 14.50
CA LEU A 104 -2.25 6.63 15.03
C LEU A 104 -2.44 8.08 14.53
N ASN A 105 -2.75 8.27 13.25
CA ASN A 105 -2.89 9.59 12.65
C ASN A 105 -4.19 10.31 13.05
N THR A 106 -5.32 9.59 13.11
CA THR A 106 -6.64 10.17 13.45
C THR A 106 -6.81 10.38 14.95
N VAL A 107 -6.23 9.54 15.81
CA VAL A 107 -6.42 9.60 17.28
C VAL A 107 -5.27 10.28 18.01
N ALA A 108 -4.02 10.19 17.53
CA ALA A 108 -2.85 10.70 18.27
C ALA A 108 -2.20 11.97 17.69
N LEU A 109 -2.43 12.31 16.40
CA LEU A 109 -1.70 13.40 15.72
C LEU A 109 -2.57 14.50 15.10
N ALA A 110 -3.91 14.33 15.02
CA ALA A 110 -4.84 15.32 14.46
C ALA A 110 -4.44 15.90 13.08
N GLY A 111 -3.80 15.07 12.22
CA GLY A 111 -3.17 15.58 11.00
C GLY A 111 -4.12 15.87 9.83
N TRP A 112 -5.24 15.13 9.72
CA TRP A 112 -6.13 15.16 8.55
C TRP A 112 -7.58 14.87 8.94
N ALA A 113 -8.52 15.65 8.40
CA ALA A 113 -9.94 15.41 8.58
C ALA A 113 -10.58 14.83 7.31
N TYR A 114 -11.48 13.86 7.48
CA TYR A 114 -12.29 13.36 6.39
C TYR A 114 -13.34 14.40 5.98
N SER A 115 -13.54 14.56 4.67
CA SER A 115 -14.68 15.32 4.17
C SER A 115 -15.98 14.53 4.36
N PRO A 116 -17.15 15.18 4.26
CA PRO A 116 -18.45 14.48 4.27
C PRO A 116 -18.62 13.44 3.16
N LEU A 117 -17.76 13.46 2.12
CA LEU A 117 -17.80 12.52 1.00
C LEU A 117 -17.12 11.18 1.31
N MET A 118 -16.25 11.12 2.33
CA MET A 118 -15.54 9.88 2.67
C MET A 118 -16.52 8.88 3.31
N PRO A 119 -16.77 7.72 2.69
CA PRO A 119 -17.48 6.64 3.38
C PRO A 119 -16.59 6.14 4.52
N THR A 120 -17.15 6.00 5.72
CA THR A 120 -16.43 5.48 6.87
C THR A 120 -17.00 4.15 7.34
N VAL A 121 -16.14 3.30 7.88
CA VAL A 121 -16.53 2.06 8.57
C VAL A 121 -16.29 2.24 10.05
N ARG A 122 -17.30 1.92 10.86
CA ARG A 122 -17.18 1.96 12.32
C ARG A 122 -16.52 0.69 12.83
N PHE A 123 -15.39 0.85 13.49
CA PHE A 123 -14.69 -0.23 14.18
C PHE A 123 -14.62 0.10 15.68
N GLY A 124 -15.64 -0.35 16.42
CA GLY A 124 -15.82 0.00 17.83
C GLY A 124 -16.13 1.49 18.00
N LYS A 125 -15.20 2.24 18.60
CA LYS A 125 -15.33 3.70 18.83
C LYS A 125 -14.69 4.56 17.74
N PHE A 126 -14.05 3.94 16.74
CA PHE A 126 -13.29 4.62 15.70
C PHE A 126 -14.02 4.58 14.36
N GLU A 127 -13.88 5.64 13.58
CA GLU A 127 -14.35 5.72 12.20
C GLU A 127 -13.12 5.66 11.27
N LEU A 128 -13.07 4.65 10.41
CA LEU A 128 -11.99 4.44 9.45
C LEU A 128 -12.47 4.80 8.06
N GLY A 129 -11.71 5.62 7.34
CA GLY A 129 -11.96 5.91 5.94
C GLY A 129 -11.94 4.64 5.09
N LEU A 130 -12.94 4.46 4.24
CA LEU A 130 -13.05 3.27 3.40
C LEU A 130 -12.02 3.27 2.26
N SER A 131 -11.66 4.44 1.73
CA SER A 131 -10.71 4.54 0.61
C SER A 131 -9.32 3.98 0.95
N PRO A 132 -8.67 4.37 2.08
CA PRO A 132 -7.41 3.76 2.52
C PRO A 132 -7.52 2.25 2.73
N VAL A 133 -8.64 1.75 3.26
CA VAL A 133 -8.83 0.30 3.43
C VAL A 133 -8.89 -0.41 2.08
N LEU A 134 -9.66 0.14 1.12
CA LEU A 134 -9.77 -0.42 -0.22
C LEU A 134 -8.45 -0.40 -0.98
N GLN A 135 -7.63 0.64 -0.79
CA GLN A 135 -6.28 0.75 -1.34
C GLN A 135 -5.46 -0.51 -1.02
N TRP A 136 -5.46 -0.94 0.24
CA TRP A 136 -4.66 -2.10 0.67
C TRP A 136 -5.28 -3.46 0.37
N LEU A 137 -6.59 -3.52 0.18
CA LEU A 137 -7.26 -4.72 -0.33
C LEU A 137 -6.98 -4.96 -1.82
N VAL A 138 -6.80 -3.89 -2.61
CA VAL A 138 -6.74 -3.96 -4.08
C VAL A 138 -5.31 -3.83 -4.60
N LEU A 139 -4.57 -2.81 -4.19
CA LEU A 139 -3.32 -2.42 -4.84
C LEU A 139 -2.18 -3.42 -4.69
N PRO A 140 -1.94 -4.08 -3.54
CA PRO A 140 -0.86 -5.05 -3.43
C PRO A 140 -1.06 -6.25 -4.37
N ALA A 141 -2.31 -6.72 -4.50
CA ALA A 141 -2.67 -7.81 -5.39
C ALA A 141 -2.45 -7.41 -6.86
N LEU A 142 -2.92 -6.22 -7.23
CA LEU A 142 -2.81 -5.69 -8.59
C LEU A 142 -1.34 -5.45 -8.96
N ALA A 143 -0.56 -4.80 -8.10
CA ALA A 143 0.86 -4.53 -8.32
C ALA A 143 1.65 -5.82 -8.52
N LEU A 144 1.42 -6.84 -7.68
CA LEU A 144 2.13 -8.11 -7.80
C LEU A 144 1.74 -8.86 -9.09
N ARG A 145 0.46 -8.85 -9.48
CA ARG A 145 0.01 -9.45 -10.75
C ARG A 145 0.62 -8.75 -11.96
N LEU A 146 0.64 -7.42 -11.98
CA LEU A 146 1.23 -6.63 -13.07
C LEU A 146 2.75 -6.82 -13.16
N ALA A 147 3.43 -6.91 -12.02
CA ALA A 147 4.86 -7.20 -11.96
C ALA A 147 5.18 -8.60 -12.50
N LEU A 148 4.36 -9.60 -12.18
CA LEU A 148 4.54 -10.98 -12.64
C LEU A 148 4.18 -11.18 -14.13
N ALA A 149 3.17 -10.47 -14.64
CA ALA A 149 2.74 -10.57 -16.04
C ALA A 149 3.90 -10.28 -17.02
N ARG A 150 4.74 -9.30 -16.70
CA ARG A 150 5.89 -8.90 -17.52
C ARG A 150 7.19 -9.68 -17.25
N HIS A 151 7.17 -10.63 -16.31
CA HIS A 151 8.32 -11.50 -16.00
C HIS A 151 8.19 -12.89 -16.66
N ARG A 152 6.98 -13.29 -17.04
CA ARG A 152 6.72 -14.58 -17.71
C ARG A 152 6.79 -14.50 -19.24
N SER A 153 6.82 -13.29 -19.79
CA SER A 153 7.11 -12.97 -21.21
C SER A 153 8.60 -12.86 -21.43
#